data_AF-A0A497IBK6-F1
#
_entry.id   AF-A0A497IBK6-F1
#
_cell.length_a   1.000
_cell.length_b   1.000
_cell.length_c   1.000
_cell.angle_alpha   90.00
_cell.angle_beta   90.00
_cell.angle_gamma   90.00
#
_symmetry.space_group_name_H-M   'P 1'
#
loop_
_entity.id
_entity.type
_entity.pdbx_description
1 polymer ?
#
loop_
_entity_poly.entity_id
_entity_poly.type
_entity_poly.pdbx_seq_one_letter_code
_entity_poly.pdbx_strand_id
1 'polypeptide(L)'
;MRGRTSGDKSFLVLKSELSEVAEAYGATAEELVEIHKQCWEHDEEYQWERICLANPEFRDVKQYDKERILELLSRIRGGQKKSKEEVVRTSKVETDGKLYEEIYRDGQALFIDPEGNTYEELEIGGLKYAPIFGDELTEGAVLLPSGMESYEDEKTLIAEIQAHIHKYVDVSPFFETIGAYYVLLTWLYDELNTLPYLRVLGDTGTGKSRFLDTVGRLCYKATIVSGAITPAPIYRLIRKWGGTIIIDEGDFRASDEKNEVVKILNCGFERGRPVVRSQKDHPD
;
A
#
# COMPACT_ATOMS: atom_id res chain seq x y z
N MET A 1 -5.86 8.83 -20.92
CA MET A 1 -5.42 7.75 -21.82
C MET A 1 -4.00 7.32 -21.47
N ARG A 2 -3.84 6.27 -20.65
CA ARG A 2 -2.54 5.61 -20.44
C ARG A 2 -2.76 4.10 -20.26
N GLY A 3 -2.16 3.36 -21.19
CA GLY A 3 -1.61 2.01 -21.06
C GLY A 3 -2.47 0.90 -20.47
N ARG A 4 -3.16 0.13 -21.34
CA ARG A 4 -3.41 -1.29 -21.06
C ARG A 4 -2.07 -1.97 -20.75
N THR A 5 -2.00 -2.61 -19.60
CA THR A 5 -0.85 -3.29 -19.01
C THR A 5 -0.30 -4.39 -19.90
N SER A 6 1.03 -4.52 -19.94
CA SER A 6 1.78 -5.43 -20.81
C SER A 6 1.63 -6.93 -20.49
N GLY A 7 0.90 -7.29 -19.43
CA GLY A 7 0.68 -8.68 -19.03
C GLY A 7 -0.28 -9.44 -19.94
N ASP A 8 -1.34 -8.77 -20.42
CA ASP A 8 -2.42 -9.40 -21.20
C ASP A 8 -1.94 -9.83 -22.60
N LYS A 9 -0.99 -9.07 -23.17
CA LYS A 9 -0.34 -9.40 -24.44
C LYS A 9 0.49 -10.69 -24.36
N SER A 10 1.11 -10.99 -23.22
CA SER A 10 1.90 -12.22 -23.07
C SER A 10 1.02 -13.47 -23.03
N PHE A 11 -0.17 -13.38 -22.43
CA PHE A 11 -1.06 -14.54 -22.27
C PHE A 11 -1.76 -14.91 -23.58
N LEU A 12 -2.27 -13.91 -24.31
CA LEU A 12 -2.91 -14.11 -25.61
C LEU A 12 -1.95 -14.69 -26.65
N VAL A 13 -0.68 -14.26 -26.64
CA VAL A 13 0.37 -14.82 -27.52
C VAL A 13 0.63 -16.29 -27.19
N LEU A 14 0.81 -16.65 -25.90
CA LEU A 14 1.03 -18.04 -25.49
C LEU A 14 -0.14 -18.95 -25.84
N LYS A 15 -1.38 -18.47 -25.70
CA LYS A 15 -2.57 -19.21 -26.13
C LYS A 15 -2.63 -19.42 -27.65
N SER A 16 -2.26 -18.39 -28.43
CA SER A 16 -2.17 -18.50 -29.88
C SER A 16 -1.13 -19.55 -30.30
N GLU A 17 0.06 -19.50 -29.69
CA GLU A 17 1.13 -20.49 -29.94
C GLU A 17 0.69 -21.91 -29.56
N LEU A 18 -0.07 -22.07 -28.47
CA LEU A 18 -0.62 -23.37 -28.08
C LEU A 18 -1.68 -23.86 -29.08
N SER A 19 -2.53 -22.97 -29.59
CA SER A 19 -3.54 -23.32 -30.60
C SER A 19 -2.89 -23.83 -31.88
N GLU A 20 -1.84 -23.15 -32.35
CA GLU A 20 -1.11 -23.55 -33.57
C GLU A 20 -0.56 -24.97 -33.49
N VAL A 21 -0.06 -25.38 -32.31
CA VAL A 21 0.47 -26.74 -32.11
C VAL A 21 -0.66 -27.75 -31.85
N ALA A 22 -1.69 -27.36 -31.09
CA ALA A 22 -2.80 -28.25 -30.72
C ALA A 22 -3.72 -28.60 -31.89
N GLU A 23 -3.95 -27.65 -32.81
CA GLU A 23 -4.81 -27.84 -33.98
C GLU A 23 -4.28 -28.93 -34.92
N ALA A 24 -2.96 -29.11 -34.99
CA ALA A 24 -2.34 -30.20 -35.75
C ALA A 24 -2.77 -31.60 -35.25
N TYR A 25 -3.28 -31.68 -34.03
CA TYR A 25 -3.73 -32.91 -33.36
C TYR A 25 -5.22 -32.87 -33.00
N GLY A 26 -5.98 -31.93 -33.57
CA GLY A 26 -7.43 -31.86 -33.42
C GLY A 26 -7.94 -31.41 -32.05
N ALA A 27 -7.12 -30.72 -31.25
CA ALA A 27 -7.54 -30.15 -29.97
C ALA A 27 -7.43 -28.62 -29.98
N THR A 28 -8.21 -27.97 -29.12
CA THR A 28 -8.12 -26.52 -28.89
C THR A 28 -7.18 -26.19 -27.73
N ALA A 29 -6.62 -24.98 -27.74
CA ALA A 29 -5.83 -24.48 -26.61
C ALA A 29 -6.66 -24.45 -25.31
N GLU A 30 -7.95 -24.12 -25.37
CA GLU A 30 -8.87 -24.11 -24.24
C GLU A 30 -9.00 -25.48 -23.58
N GLU A 31 -9.20 -26.55 -24.37
CA GLU A 31 -9.33 -27.91 -23.87
C GLU A 31 -8.06 -28.38 -23.16
N LEU A 32 -6.89 -28.16 -23.78
CA LEU A 32 -5.61 -28.55 -23.19
C LEU A 32 -5.31 -27.80 -21.89
N VAL A 33 -5.61 -26.50 -21.85
CA VAL A 33 -5.46 -25.69 -20.63
C VAL A 33 -6.37 -26.21 -19.51
N GLU A 34 -7.61 -26.58 -19.82
CA GLU A 34 -8.55 -27.06 -18.81
C GLU A 34 -8.17 -28.43 -18.25
N ILE A 35 -7.70 -29.36 -19.11
CA ILE A 35 -7.16 -30.66 -18.66
C ILE A 35 -5.93 -30.45 -17.78
N HIS A 36 -5.00 -29.59 -18.20
CA HIS A 36 -3.77 -29.32 -17.46
C HIS A 36 -4.05 -28.73 -16.07
N LYS A 37 -5.01 -27.81 -15.92
CA LYS A 37 -5.41 -27.27 -14.60
C LYS A 37 -5.81 -28.36 -13.60
N GLN A 38 -6.43 -29.44 -14.06
CA GLN A 38 -6.88 -30.52 -13.18
C GLN A 38 -5.74 -31.41 -12.67
N CYS A 39 -4.54 -31.29 -13.23
CA CYS A 39 -3.41 -32.17 -12.92
C CYS A 39 -2.06 -31.45 -12.74
N TRP A 40 -2.06 -30.13 -12.71
CA TRP A 40 -0.86 -29.27 -12.68
C TRP A 40 0.07 -29.39 -11.45
N GLU A 41 -0.35 -30.12 -10.41
CA GLU A 41 0.46 -30.39 -9.20
C GLU A 41 1.27 -31.69 -9.33
N HIS A 42 0.96 -32.49 -10.35
CA HIS A 42 1.67 -33.72 -10.66
C HIS A 42 2.83 -33.44 -11.62
N ASP A 43 3.70 -34.43 -11.81
CA ASP A 43 4.79 -34.36 -12.77
C ASP A 43 4.30 -34.28 -14.24
N GLU A 44 5.20 -33.91 -15.14
CA GLU A 44 4.92 -33.73 -16.57
C GLU A 44 4.46 -35.03 -17.26
N GLU A 45 4.89 -36.19 -16.76
CA GLU A 45 4.49 -37.49 -17.31
C GLU A 45 3.00 -37.74 -17.03
N TYR A 46 2.57 -37.54 -15.78
CA TYR A 46 1.17 -37.62 -15.39
C TYR A 46 0.30 -36.57 -16.11
N GLN A 47 0.78 -35.34 -16.23
CA GLN A 47 0.06 -34.28 -16.95
C GLN A 47 -0.16 -34.66 -18.41
N TRP A 48 0.86 -35.23 -19.07
CA TRP A 48 0.76 -35.71 -20.44
C TRP A 48 -0.19 -36.90 -20.58
N GLU A 49 -0.14 -37.87 -19.66
CA GLU A 49 -1.09 -38.98 -19.64
C GLU A 49 -2.54 -38.50 -19.56
N ARG A 50 -2.81 -37.46 -18.77
CA ARG A 50 -4.16 -36.85 -18.69
C ARG A 50 -4.59 -36.22 -20.00
N ILE A 51 -3.70 -35.56 -20.73
CA ILE A 51 -3.97 -35.04 -22.07
C ILE A 51 -4.27 -36.19 -23.04
N CYS A 52 -3.46 -37.24 -23.06
CA CYS A 52 -3.65 -38.43 -23.92
C CYS A 52 -4.91 -39.24 -23.59
N LEU A 53 -5.36 -39.23 -22.34
CA LEU A 53 -6.61 -39.87 -21.93
C LEU A 53 -7.83 -39.11 -22.46
N ALA A 54 -7.77 -37.78 -22.44
CA ALA A 54 -8.84 -36.93 -22.97
C ALA A 54 -8.80 -36.82 -24.50
N ASN A 55 -7.60 -36.91 -25.10
CA ASN A 55 -7.36 -36.75 -26.54
C ASN A 55 -6.45 -37.90 -27.02
N PRO A 56 -7.02 -39.05 -27.46
CA PRO A 56 -6.24 -40.23 -27.85
C PRO A 56 -5.21 -39.99 -28.96
N GLU A 57 -5.45 -39.03 -29.87
CA GLU A 57 -4.53 -38.61 -30.93
C GLU A 57 -3.18 -38.09 -30.40
N PHE A 58 -3.14 -37.67 -29.13
CA PHE A 58 -1.92 -37.16 -28.50
C PHE A 58 -0.89 -38.23 -28.14
N ARG A 59 -1.26 -39.53 -28.24
CA ARG A 59 -0.36 -40.65 -27.93
C ARG A 59 0.79 -40.80 -28.92
N ASP A 60 0.56 -40.41 -30.17
CA ASP A 60 1.51 -40.56 -31.28
C ASP A 60 2.14 -39.21 -31.72
N VAL A 61 2.02 -38.18 -30.87
CA VAL A 61 2.61 -36.85 -31.10
C VAL A 61 4.14 -36.94 -31.12
N LYS A 62 4.77 -36.10 -31.95
CA LYS A 62 6.23 -35.99 -32.00
C LYS A 62 6.76 -35.48 -30.67
N GLN A 63 7.88 -36.03 -30.21
CA GLN A 63 8.51 -35.64 -28.94
C GLN A 63 8.70 -34.11 -28.80
N TYR A 64 9.09 -33.43 -29.88
CA TYR A 64 9.24 -31.97 -29.90
C TYR A 64 7.93 -31.22 -29.61
N ASP A 65 6.82 -31.66 -30.21
CA ASP A 65 5.51 -31.02 -30.03
C ASP A 65 4.96 -31.29 -28.62
N LYS A 66 5.19 -32.49 -28.06
CA LYS A 66 4.91 -32.81 -26.65
C LYS A 66 5.61 -31.85 -25.70
N GLU A 67 6.92 -31.69 -25.84
CA GLU A 67 7.73 -30.79 -25.01
C GLU A 67 7.25 -29.35 -25.13
N ARG A 68 6.96 -28.90 -26.35
CA ARG A 68 6.45 -27.55 -26.62
C ARG A 68 5.09 -27.28 -25.98
N ILE A 69 4.17 -28.23 -26.04
CA ILE A 69 2.84 -28.12 -25.44
C ILE A 69 2.95 -28.00 -23.92
N LEU A 70 3.76 -28.85 -23.27
CA LEU A 70 3.98 -28.81 -21.82
C LEU A 70 4.66 -27.49 -21.39
N GLU A 71 5.65 -27.00 -22.15
CA GLU A 71 6.28 -25.70 -21.91
C GLU A 71 5.25 -24.56 -21.96
N LEU A 72 4.41 -24.52 -22.99
CA LEU A 72 3.37 -23.50 -23.17
C LEU A 72 2.33 -23.56 -22.05
N LEU A 73 1.87 -24.75 -21.66
CA LEU A 73 0.93 -24.95 -20.55
C LEU A 73 1.52 -24.49 -19.21
N SER A 74 2.79 -24.77 -18.95
CA SER A 74 3.52 -24.30 -17.76
C SER A 74 3.66 -22.77 -17.73
N ARG A 75 3.95 -22.15 -18.87
CA ARG A 75 4.04 -20.68 -19.00
C ARG A 75 2.67 -20.01 -18.87
N ILE A 76 1.63 -20.62 -19.45
CA ILE A 76 0.23 -20.21 -19.30
C ILE A 76 -0.19 -20.24 -17.83
N ARG A 77 0.18 -21.29 -17.08
CA ARG A 77 0.01 -21.35 -15.61
C ARG A 77 0.74 -20.21 -14.92
N GLY A 78 2.02 -19.98 -15.25
CA GLY A 78 2.81 -18.88 -14.69
C GLY A 78 2.16 -17.50 -14.90
N GLY A 79 1.50 -17.32 -16.05
CA GLY A 79 0.68 -16.14 -16.36
C GLY A 79 -0.65 -16.08 -15.60
N GLN A 80 -1.36 -17.20 -15.46
CA GLN A 80 -2.64 -17.27 -14.72
C GLN A 80 -2.48 -17.13 -13.21
N LYS A 81 -1.34 -17.52 -12.63
CA LYS A 81 -1.06 -17.28 -11.20
C LYS A 81 -1.03 -15.78 -10.85
N LYS A 82 -0.95 -14.89 -11.85
CA LYS A 82 -1.09 -13.43 -11.69
C LYS A 82 -2.53 -12.91 -11.73
N SER A 83 -3.55 -13.71 -12.04
CA SER A 83 -4.96 -13.29 -11.98
C SER A 83 -5.63 -13.67 -10.66
N LYS A 84 -4.94 -13.46 -9.53
CA LYS A 84 -5.66 -13.25 -8.26
C LYS A 84 -6.48 -11.98 -8.46
N GLU A 85 -7.77 -11.95 -8.09
CA GLU A 85 -8.50 -10.69 -8.00
C GLU A 85 -7.59 -9.68 -7.28
N GLU A 86 -7.21 -8.62 -7.99
CA GLU A 86 -6.19 -7.68 -7.54
C GLU A 86 -6.80 -6.82 -6.44
N VAL A 87 -6.72 -7.30 -5.19
CA VAL A 87 -7.17 -6.55 -4.03
C VAL A 87 -6.18 -5.42 -3.78
N VAL A 88 -6.64 -4.19 -3.99
CA VAL A 88 -5.86 -2.98 -3.73
C VAL A 88 -5.94 -2.68 -2.25
N ARG A 89 -4.82 -2.85 -1.53
CA ARG A 89 -4.73 -2.44 -0.13
C ARG A 89 -4.37 -0.98 -0.02
N THR A 90 -5.25 -0.19 0.59
CA THR A 90 -5.09 1.25 0.71
C THR A 90 -5.78 1.76 1.99
N SER A 91 -5.29 2.87 2.52
CA SER A 91 -5.86 3.52 3.71
C SER A 91 -6.87 4.62 3.40
N LYS A 92 -7.13 4.87 2.12
CA LYS A 92 -8.08 5.85 1.61
C LYS A 92 -8.54 5.42 0.21
N VAL A 93 -9.84 5.56 -0.06
CA VAL A 93 -10.43 5.42 -1.40
C VAL A 93 -11.30 6.63 -1.68
N GLU A 94 -11.12 7.26 -2.83
CA GLU A 94 -11.95 8.38 -3.28
C GLU A 94 -12.62 8.02 -4.60
N THR A 95 -13.95 8.05 -4.63
CA THR A 95 -14.74 7.72 -5.82
C THR A 95 -16.09 8.41 -5.78
N ASP A 96 -16.61 8.84 -6.94
CA ASP A 96 -17.92 9.48 -7.05
C ASP A 96 -18.16 10.65 -6.05
N GLY A 97 -17.09 11.38 -5.71
CA GLY A 97 -17.13 12.48 -4.74
C GLY A 97 -17.28 12.05 -3.27
N LYS A 98 -17.18 10.75 -2.98
CA LYS A 98 -17.16 10.19 -1.63
C LYS A 98 -15.74 9.81 -1.22
N LEU A 99 -15.43 10.10 0.03
CA LEU A 99 -14.19 9.69 0.69
C LEU A 99 -14.48 8.51 1.62
N TYR A 100 -13.79 7.40 1.38
CA TYR A 100 -13.72 6.28 2.30
C TYR A 100 -12.37 6.31 3.00
N GLU A 101 -12.38 6.50 4.31
CA GLU A 101 -11.17 6.62 5.12
C GLU A 101 -10.97 5.36 5.95
N GLU A 102 -9.73 4.93 6.13
CA GLU A 102 -9.44 3.78 7.00
C GLU A 102 -9.51 4.18 8.48
N ILE A 103 -10.21 3.36 9.26
CA ILE A 103 -10.31 3.44 10.72
C ILE A 103 -9.79 2.14 11.35
N TYR A 104 -9.33 2.24 12.60
CA TYR A 104 -8.92 1.09 13.40
C TYR A 104 -9.64 1.08 14.73
N ARG A 105 -10.50 0.07 14.94
CA ARG A 105 -11.34 -0.05 16.15
C ARG A 105 -11.44 -1.52 16.55
N ASP A 106 -11.28 -1.78 17.86
CA ASP A 106 -11.44 -3.12 18.45
C ASP A 106 -10.59 -4.22 17.78
N GLY A 107 -9.39 -3.85 17.30
CA GLY A 107 -8.48 -4.79 16.63
C GLY A 107 -8.79 -5.04 15.15
N GLN A 108 -9.73 -4.29 14.57
CA GLN A 108 -10.15 -4.42 13.18
C GLN A 108 -9.87 -3.14 12.39
N ALA A 109 -9.34 -3.30 11.18
CA ALA A 109 -9.21 -2.23 10.19
C ALA A 109 -10.42 -2.26 9.25
N LEU A 110 -11.07 -1.11 9.08
CA LEU A 110 -12.29 -0.94 8.29
C LEU A 110 -12.20 0.35 7.48
N PHE A 111 -12.96 0.45 6.39
CA PHE A 111 -13.28 1.74 5.80
C PHE A 111 -14.50 2.36 6.47
N ILE A 112 -14.57 3.69 6.56
CA ILE A 112 -15.76 4.46 6.93
C ILE A 112 -16.13 5.45 5.81
N ASP A 113 -17.41 5.55 5.47
CA ASP A 113 -17.91 6.54 4.51
C ASP A 113 -18.35 7.86 5.20
N PRO A 114 -18.68 8.93 4.45
CA PRO A 114 -19.10 10.21 5.03
C PRO A 114 -20.43 10.13 5.79
N GLU A 115 -21.22 9.06 5.58
CA GLU A 115 -22.46 8.79 6.29
C GLU A 115 -22.24 7.97 7.59
N GLY A 116 -21.00 7.54 7.87
CA GLY A 116 -20.62 6.78 9.05
C GLY A 116 -20.79 5.26 8.92
N ASN A 117 -21.10 4.75 7.73
CA ASN A 117 -21.18 3.31 7.48
C ASN A 117 -19.78 2.72 7.37
N THR A 118 -19.59 1.52 7.91
CA THR A 118 -18.29 0.83 7.93
C THR A 118 -18.24 -0.39 7.02
N TYR A 119 -17.09 -0.64 6.41
CA TYR A 119 -16.89 -1.70 5.41
C TYR A 119 -15.58 -2.45 5.66
N GLU A 120 -15.62 -3.78 5.66
CA GLU A 120 -14.40 -4.61 5.68
C GLU A 120 -13.67 -4.58 4.33
N GLU A 121 -14.43 -4.51 3.24
CA GLU A 121 -13.92 -4.38 1.87
C GLU A 121 -14.90 -3.53 1.04
N LEU A 122 -14.39 -2.89 0.00
CA LEU A 122 -15.19 -2.13 -0.97
C LEU A 122 -15.02 -2.72 -2.36
N GLU A 123 -16.09 -2.78 -3.14
CA GLU A 123 -16.03 -3.12 -4.57
C GLU A 123 -16.47 -1.92 -5.39
N ILE A 124 -15.50 -1.28 -6.06
CA ILE A 124 -15.71 -0.04 -6.81
C ILE A 124 -15.10 -0.21 -8.20
N GLY A 125 -15.93 -0.05 -9.25
CA GLY A 125 -15.47 -0.14 -10.63
C GLY A 125 -14.86 -1.49 -11.03
N GLY A 126 -15.29 -2.58 -10.38
CA GLY A 126 -14.76 -3.94 -10.60
C GLY A 126 -13.40 -4.21 -9.93
N LEU A 127 -12.91 -3.27 -9.10
CA LEU A 127 -11.74 -3.48 -8.23
C LEU A 127 -12.20 -3.66 -6.79
N LYS A 128 -11.54 -4.59 -6.09
CA LYS A 128 -11.72 -4.79 -4.65
C LYS A 128 -10.67 -3.99 -3.90
N TYR A 129 -11.11 -3.22 -2.91
CA TYR A 129 -10.26 -2.46 -2.01
C TYR A 129 -10.40 -3.03 -0.61
N ALA A 130 -9.27 -3.19 0.07
CA ALA A 130 -9.23 -3.64 1.46
C ALA A 130 -8.37 -2.69 2.31
N PRO A 131 -8.72 -2.49 3.59
CA PRO A 131 -7.89 -1.75 4.53
C PRO A 131 -6.46 -2.33 4.64
N ILE A 132 -5.53 -1.48 5.06
CA ILE A 132 -4.15 -1.87 5.32
C ILE A 132 -4.09 -2.46 6.73
N PHE A 133 -3.73 -3.74 6.83
CA PHE A 133 -3.52 -4.38 8.13
C PHE A 133 -2.06 -4.84 8.27
N GLY A 134 -1.50 -4.67 9.47
CA GLY A 134 -0.14 -5.09 9.78
C GLY A 134 0.27 -4.75 11.22
N ASP A 135 1.45 -5.22 11.61
CA ASP A 135 1.98 -5.07 12.97
C ASP A 135 2.09 -3.60 13.39
N GLU A 136 2.28 -2.68 12.44
CA GLU A 136 2.33 -1.26 12.74
C GLU A 136 1.03 -0.70 13.34
N LEU A 137 -0.13 -1.27 13.02
CA LEU A 137 -1.42 -0.89 13.63
C LEU A 137 -1.59 -1.59 14.98
N THR A 138 -1.27 -2.87 15.06
CA THR A 138 -1.48 -3.67 16.29
C THR A 138 -0.53 -3.26 17.40
N GLU A 139 0.68 -2.85 17.07
CA GLU A 139 1.68 -2.31 18.01
C GLU A 139 1.52 -0.81 18.28
N GLY A 140 0.61 -0.12 17.57
CA GLY A 140 0.33 1.31 17.74
C GLY A 140 1.43 2.23 17.21
N ALA A 141 2.24 1.75 16.26
CA ALA A 141 3.20 2.58 15.54
C ALA A 141 2.51 3.51 14.54
N VAL A 142 1.42 3.06 13.91
CA VAL A 142 0.52 3.89 13.10
C VAL A 142 -0.80 4.04 13.85
N LEU A 143 -1.21 5.29 14.04
CA LEU A 143 -2.47 5.62 14.70
C LEU A 143 -3.49 6.06 13.65
N LEU A 144 -4.62 5.37 13.64
CA LEU A 144 -5.79 5.72 12.85
C LEU A 144 -6.93 6.11 13.79
N PRO A 145 -7.90 6.91 13.31
CA PRO A 145 -9.13 7.17 14.05
C PRO A 145 -9.90 5.86 14.30
N SER A 146 -10.67 5.81 15.38
CA SER A 146 -11.59 4.69 15.66
C SER A 146 -12.96 4.87 15.00
N GLY A 147 -13.22 6.02 14.39
CA GLY A 147 -14.49 6.40 13.79
C GLY A 147 -14.53 7.88 13.45
N MET A 148 -15.73 8.39 13.22
CA MET A 148 -16.00 9.80 12.98
C MET A 148 -17.02 10.35 13.96
N GLU A 149 -16.93 11.65 14.24
CA GLU A 149 -17.87 12.38 15.08
C GLU A 149 -18.14 13.74 14.46
N SER A 150 -19.39 14.21 14.55
CA SER A 150 -19.75 15.55 14.09
C SER A 150 -19.18 16.59 15.04
N TYR A 151 -18.47 17.57 14.51
CA TYR A 151 -18.13 18.80 15.22
C TYR A 151 -19.09 19.92 14.80
N GLU A 152 -19.43 20.82 15.72
CA GLU A 152 -20.40 21.90 15.45
C GLU A 152 -19.90 22.86 14.37
N ASP A 153 -18.70 23.42 14.57
CA ASP A 153 -18.00 24.28 13.63
C ASP A 153 -16.48 24.20 13.84
N GLU A 154 -15.71 24.76 12.90
CA GLU A 154 -14.24 24.70 12.94
C GLU A 154 -13.64 25.40 14.16
N LYS A 155 -14.32 26.42 14.72
CA LYS A 155 -13.83 27.13 15.91
C LYS A 155 -13.96 26.25 17.15
N THR A 156 -15.06 25.50 17.27
CA THR A 156 -15.25 24.53 18.35
C THR A 156 -14.19 23.44 18.27
N LEU A 157 -13.95 22.87 17.08
CA LEU A 157 -12.89 21.86 16.90
C LEU A 157 -11.50 22.40 17.26
N ILE A 158 -11.16 23.62 16.84
CA ILE A 158 -9.88 24.26 17.22
C ILE A 158 -9.79 24.42 18.74
N ALA A 159 -10.84 24.89 19.40
CA ALA A 159 -10.86 25.08 20.84
C ALA A 159 -10.71 23.76 21.60
N GLU A 160 -11.31 22.67 21.12
CA GLU A 160 -11.16 21.33 21.69
C GLU A 160 -9.72 20.81 21.56
N ILE A 161 -9.10 20.99 20.39
CA ILE A 161 -7.69 20.64 20.18
C ILE A 161 -6.79 21.47 21.11
N GLN A 162 -7.02 22.78 21.20
CA GLN A 162 -6.27 23.65 22.11
C GLN A 162 -6.43 23.22 23.57
N ALA A 163 -7.66 22.92 24.01
CA ALA A 163 -7.92 22.42 25.36
C ALA A 163 -7.21 21.08 25.64
N HIS A 164 -7.15 20.18 24.64
CA HIS A 164 -6.37 18.95 24.74
C HIS A 164 -4.87 19.24 24.91
N ILE A 165 -4.31 20.13 24.09
CA ILE A 165 -2.89 20.51 24.17
C ILE A 165 -2.60 21.12 25.54
N HIS A 166 -3.40 22.10 25.96
CA HIS A 166 -3.27 22.82 27.23
C HIS A 166 -3.24 21.88 28.44
N LYS A 167 -4.05 20.81 28.39
CA LYS A 167 -4.15 19.82 29.47
C LYS A 167 -2.88 18.99 29.65
N TYR A 168 -2.14 18.71 28.57
CA TYR A 168 -1.06 17.72 28.57
C TYR A 168 0.34 18.29 28.29
N VAL A 169 0.43 19.52 27.78
CA VAL A 169 1.69 20.18 27.42
C VAL A 169 1.67 21.63 27.87
N ASP A 170 2.69 22.07 28.61
CA ASP A 170 2.90 23.47 28.92
C ASP A 170 3.68 24.16 27.78
N VAL A 171 2.97 24.96 26.99
CA VAL A 171 3.50 25.78 25.89
C VAL A 171 2.86 27.16 25.92
N SER A 172 3.55 28.16 25.36
CA SER A 172 2.95 29.49 25.22
C SER A 172 1.64 29.42 24.38
N PRO A 173 0.67 30.33 24.61
CA PRO A 173 -0.57 30.37 23.84
C PRO A 173 -0.37 30.46 22.32
N PHE A 174 0.72 31.11 21.88
CA PHE A 174 1.10 31.16 20.46
C PHE A 174 1.42 29.77 19.89
N PHE A 175 2.25 28.99 20.60
CA PHE A 175 2.60 27.63 20.16
C PHE A 175 1.45 26.63 20.31
N GLU A 176 0.57 26.81 21.30
CA GLU A 176 -0.68 26.04 21.40
C GLU A 176 -1.56 26.25 20.16
N THR A 177 -1.70 27.50 19.73
CA THR A 177 -2.43 27.86 18.51
C THR A 177 -1.78 27.25 17.26
N ILE A 178 -0.45 27.35 17.12
CA ILE A 178 0.28 26.71 16.02
C ILE A 178 0.06 25.19 16.01
N GLY A 179 0.09 24.54 17.18
CA GLY A 179 -0.16 23.12 17.32
C GLY A 179 -1.55 22.73 16.80
N ALA A 180 -2.59 23.45 17.20
CA ALA A 180 -3.96 23.18 16.76
C ALA A 180 -4.13 23.33 15.23
N TYR A 181 -3.60 24.40 14.64
CA TYR A 181 -3.64 24.58 13.19
C TYR A 181 -2.79 23.55 12.44
N TYR A 182 -1.65 23.12 13.01
CA TYR A 182 -0.83 22.08 12.41
C TYR A 182 -1.55 20.73 12.39
N VAL A 183 -2.33 20.40 13.43
CA VAL A 183 -3.20 19.22 13.41
C VAL A 183 -4.15 19.31 12.22
N LEU A 184 -4.95 20.37 12.10
CA LEU A 184 -5.89 20.54 10.97
C LEU A 184 -5.21 20.49 9.60
N LEU A 185 -4.04 21.13 9.47
CA LEU A 185 -3.23 21.12 8.26
C LEU A 185 -2.91 19.70 7.79
N THR A 186 -2.56 18.80 8.72
CA THR A 186 -2.18 17.42 8.36
C THR A 186 -3.35 16.61 7.80
N TRP A 187 -4.59 16.95 8.15
CA TRP A 187 -5.79 16.31 7.61
C TRP A 187 -6.16 16.80 6.20
N LEU A 188 -5.57 17.92 5.75
CA LEU A 188 -5.77 18.50 4.41
C LEU A 188 -4.46 18.49 3.59
N TYR A 189 -3.46 17.72 4.03
CA TYR A 189 -2.11 17.77 3.50
C TYR A 189 -2.03 17.39 2.00
N ASP A 190 -2.93 16.52 1.54
CA ASP A 190 -3.06 16.03 0.18
C ASP A 190 -3.84 16.99 -0.75
N GLU A 191 -4.33 18.11 -0.22
CA GLU A 191 -4.81 19.25 -1.00
C GLU A 191 -3.74 20.33 -1.20
N LEU A 192 -2.58 20.17 -0.56
CA LEU A 192 -1.50 21.17 -0.56
C LEU A 192 -0.29 20.68 -1.37
N ASN A 193 0.33 21.61 -2.10
CA ASN A 193 1.54 21.32 -2.87
C ASN A 193 2.81 21.39 -2.02
N THR A 194 2.79 22.17 -0.94
CA THR A 194 3.96 22.43 -0.11
C THR A 194 3.52 22.49 1.34
N LEU A 195 4.26 21.83 2.23
CA LEU A 195 3.93 21.73 3.64
C LEU A 195 5.12 22.14 4.52
N PRO A 196 4.89 22.89 5.62
CA PRO A 196 5.89 23.11 6.65
C PRO A 196 6.10 21.84 7.50
N TYR A 197 7.30 21.68 8.05
CA TYR A 197 7.55 20.71 9.12
C TYR A 197 7.55 21.39 10.48
N LEU A 198 6.75 20.88 11.41
CA LEU A 198 6.78 21.34 12.79
C LEU A 198 7.95 20.71 13.54
N ARG A 199 8.91 21.55 13.94
CA ARG A 199 10.10 21.13 14.68
C ARG A 199 10.09 21.71 16.09
N VAL A 200 10.03 20.82 17.08
CA VAL A 200 10.09 21.19 18.51
C VAL A 200 11.55 21.23 18.95
N LEU A 201 12.00 22.35 19.50
CA LEU A 201 13.37 22.57 19.96
C LEU A 201 13.38 22.90 21.45
N GLY A 202 14.39 22.39 22.17
CA GLY A 202 14.55 22.58 23.60
C GLY A 202 15.52 21.56 24.20
N ASP A 203 15.96 21.80 25.44
CA ASP A 203 16.89 20.92 26.15
C ASP A 203 16.24 19.61 26.61
N THR A 204 17.04 18.64 27.03
CA THR A 204 16.52 17.38 27.58
C THR A 204 15.63 17.65 28.79
N GLY A 205 14.46 17.01 28.84
CA GLY A 205 13.50 17.19 29.93
C GLY A 205 12.56 18.39 29.80
N THR A 206 12.59 19.15 28.69
CA THR A 206 11.69 20.31 28.49
C THR A 206 10.36 19.97 27.79
N GLY A 207 9.87 18.74 27.93
CA GLY A 207 8.55 18.36 27.41
C GLY A 207 8.43 18.12 25.90
N LYS A 208 9.54 18.00 25.15
CA LYS A 208 9.50 17.76 23.69
C LYS A 208 8.78 16.48 23.29
N SER A 209 9.15 15.33 23.88
CA SER A 209 8.47 14.05 23.60
C SER A 209 7.01 14.11 24.02
N ARG A 210 6.69 14.82 25.12
CA ARG A 210 5.30 15.06 25.52
C ARG A 210 4.53 15.88 24.47
N PHE A 211 5.14 16.92 23.89
CA PHE A 211 4.55 17.67 22.78
C PHE A 211 4.29 16.76 21.57
N LEU A 212 5.29 15.94 21.18
CA LEU A 212 5.14 15.01 20.06
C LEU A 212 4.01 13.99 20.30
N ASP A 213 3.90 13.46 21.52
CA ASP A 213 2.81 12.56 21.89
C ASP A 213 1.44 13.26 21.92
N THR A 214 1.35 14.49 22.41
CA THR A 214 0.07 15.20 22.53
C THR A 214 -0.40 15.77 21.21
N VAL A 215 0.44 16.52 20.50
CA VAL A 215 0.07 17.16 19.23
C VAL A 215 0.22 16.18 18.07
N GLY A 216 1.34 15.46 18.01
CA GLY A 216 1.64 14.57 16.88
C GLY A 216 0.62 13.45 16.72
N ARG A 217 0.12 12.87 17.81
CA ARG A 217 -0.88 11.78 17.75
C ARG A 217 -2.27 12.22 17.28
N LEU A 218 -2.56 13.53 17.26
CA LEU A 218 -3.78 14.08 16.66
C LEU A 218 -3.64 14.29 15.15
N CYS A 219 -2.41 14.27 14.62
CA CYS A 219 -2.16 14.47 13.20
C CYS A 219 -2.64 13.29 12.37
N TYR A 220 -2.96 13.57 11.11
CA TYR A 220 -3.45 12.57 10.17
C TYR A 220 -2.46 11.41 9.97
N LYS A 221 -2.95 10.18 10.17
CA LYS A 221 -2.19 8.91 10.09
C LYS A 221 -0.85 8.98 10.81
N ALA A 222 -0.89 9.49 12.04
CA ALA A 222 0.28 9.67 12.88
C ALA A 222 1.09 8.37 13.00
N THR A 223 2.29 8.40 12.46
CA THR A 223 3.21 7.26 12.41
C THR A 223 4.44 7.58 13.26
N ILE A 224 4.57 6.90 14.39
CA ILE A 224 5.62 7.12 15.36
C ILE A 224 6.84 6.29 14.96
N VAL A 225 7.97 6.97 14.77
CA VAL A 225 9.26 6.33 14.51
C VAL A 225 10.29 6.77 15.55
N SER A 226 11.04 5.80 16.09
CA SER A 226 12.19 6.08 16.94
C SER A 226 13.34 6.67 16.12
N GLY A 227 14.11 7.59 16.71
CA GLY A 227 15.27 8.23 16.07
C GLY A 227 16.40 7.28 15.64
N ALA A 228 16.39 6.02 16.10
CA ALA A 228 17.35 4.99 15.70
C ALA A 228 16.96 4.24 14.41
N ILE A 229 15.92 4.66 13.71
CA ILE A 229 15.41 3.95 12.52
C ILE A 229 16.28 4.21 11.29
N THR A 230 16.61 3.15 10.56
CA THR A 230 17.27 3.29 9.25
C THR A 230 16.32 3.98 8.26
N PRO A 231 16.84 4.64 7.21
CA PRO A 231 16.00 5.36 6.25
C PRO A 231 14.99 4.47 5.51
N ALA A 232 15.32 3.21 5.20
CA ALA A 232 14.47 2.33 4.39
C ALA A 232 13.07 2.06 5.00
N PRO A 233 12.93 1.72 6.31
CA PRO A 233 11.65 1.69 7.00
C PRO A 233 10.81 2.97 6.87
N ILE A 234 11.42 4.16 6.98
CA ILE A 234 10.70 5.44 6.82
C ILE A 234 10.06 5.52 5.42
N TYR A 235 10.80 5.18 4.36
CA TYR A 235 10.25 5.18 3.00
C TYR A 235 9.10 4.18 2.84
N ARG A 236 9.18 3.00 3.46
CA ARG A 236 8.11 2.00 3.40
C ARG A 236 6.85 2.52 4.10
N LEU A 237 6.99 3.12 5.27
CA LEU A 237 5.88 3.72 6.00
C LEU A 237 5.24 4.86 5.22
N ILE A 238 6.03 5.80 4.68
CA ILE A 238 5.51 6.90 3.84
C ILE A 238 4.76 6.37 2.61
N ARG A 239 5.29 5.35 1.92
CA ARG A 239 4.63 4.77 0.73
C ARG A 239 3.37 3.97 1.07
N LYS A 240 3.36 3.31 2.22
CA LYS A 240 2.25 2.45 2.65
C LYS A 240 1.10 3.29 3.24
N TRP A 241 1.44 4.26 4.08
CA TRP A 241 0.47 4.99 4.91
C TRP A 241 0.26 6.45 4.51
N GLY A 242 1.28 7.12 3.98
CA GLY A 242 1.27 8.57 3.83
C GLY A 242 1.21 9.28 5.19
N GLY A 243 0.55 10.44 5.24
CA GLY A 243 0.28 11.17 6.49
C GLY A 243 1.51 11.70 7.22
N THR A 244 1.46 11.67 8.55
CA THR A 244 2.41 12.38 9.42
C THR A 244 3.41 11.42 10.08
N ILE A 245 4.70 11.55 9.77
CA ILE A 245 5.78 10.83 10.46
C ILE A 245 6.25 11.66 11.66
N ILE A 246 6.17 11.08 12.86
CA ILE A 246 6.65 11.66 14.11
C ILE A 246 8.01 11.06 14.42
N ILE A 247 9.06 11.89 14.39
CA ILE A 247 10.44 11.46 14.67
C ILE A 247 10.82 11.99 16.05
N ASP A 248 10.88 11.10 17.05
CA ASP A 248 11.42 11.43 18.37
C ASP A 248 12.94 11.17 18.42
N GLU A 249 13.65 11.90 19.28
CA GLU A 249 15.11 11.79 19.45
C GLU A 249 15.91 11.91 18.15
N GLY A 250 15.56 12.91 17.33
CA GLY A 250 16.35 13.32 16.18
C GLY A 250 17.70 13.96 16.55
N ASP A 251 18.49 13.36 17.44
CA ASP A 251 19.86 13.78 17.71
C ASP A 251 20.76 13.32 16.55
N PHE A 252 20.61 13.99 15.41
CA PHE A 252 21.24 13.67 14.12
C PHE A 252 22.73 14.04 14.09
N ARG A 253 23.51 13.59 15.08
CA ARG A 253 24.95 13.83 15.20
C ARG A 253 25.73 12.81 14.36
N ALA A 254 26.11 13.24 13.15
CA ALA A 254 27.20 12.74 12.31
C ALA A 254 27.23 11.23 11.93
N SER A 255 26.19 10.72 11.25
CA SER A 255 26.20 9.41 10.57
C SER A 255 25.79 9.52 9.09
N ASP A 256 26.11 8.52 8.25
CA ASP A 256 25.66 8.49 6.83
C ASP A 256 24.14 8.43 6.69
N GLU A 257 23.45 7.83 7.66
CA GLU A 257 21.99 7.75 7.74
C GLU A 257 21.34 9.14 7.86
N LYS A 258 22.03 10.11 8.47
CA LYS A 258 21.62 11.53 8.53
C LYS A 258 21.37 12.12 7.15
N ASN A 259 22.28 11.86 6.20
CA ASN A 259 22.19 12.45 4.87
C ASN A 259 20.96 11.95 4.13
N GLU A 260 20.51 10.73 4.40
CA GLU A 260 19.31 10.19 3.76
C GLU A 260 18.02 10.73 4.36
N VAL A 261 17.93 10.85 5.69
CA VAL A 261 16.74 11.46 6.35
C VAL A 261 16.62 12.93 5.98
N VAL A 262 17.73 13.68 5.95
CA VAL A 262 17.72 15.08 5.48
C VAL A 262 17.28 15.17 4.02
N LYS A 263 17.67 14.23 3.15
CA LYS A 263 17.16 14.17 1.77
C LYS A 263 15.67 13.87 1.70
N ILE A 264 15.15 12.97 2.56
CA ILE A 264 13.69 12.73 2.67
C ILE A 264 12.97 14.04 2.95
N LEU A 265 13.43 14.79 3.95
CA LEU A 265 12.80 16.05 4.35
C LEU A 265 12.93 17.12 3.26
N ASN A 266 14.13 17.31 2.70
CA ASN A 266 14.37 18.34 1.68
C ASN A 266 13.63 18.11 0.36
N CYS A 267 13.27 16.87 0.04
CA CYS A 267 12.51 16.56 -1.17
C CYS A 267 11.02 16.35 -0.87
N GLY A 268 10.67 15.87 0.32
CA GLY A 268 9.33 15.44 0.69
C GLY A 268 8.39 16.58 1.09
N PHE A 269 8.90 17.81 1.28
CA PHE A 269 8.05 18.94 1.68
C PHE A 269 7.20 19.49 0.52
N GLU A 270 7.50 19.09 -0.72
CA GLU A 270 6.82 19.55 -1.94
C GLU A 270 6.42 18.37 -2.84
N ARG A 271 5.17 18.40 -3.35
CA ARG A 271 4.64 17.35 -4.22
C ARG A 271 5.43 17.26 -5.53
N GLY A 272 5.63 16.03 -6.02
CA GLY A 272 6.26 15.80 -7.33
C GLY A 272 7.78 15.86 -7.34
N ARG A 273 8.44 15.88 -6.17
CA ARG A 273 9.90 15.79 -6.03
C ARG A 273 10.32 14.45 -5.42
N PRO A 274 10.22 13.33 -6.18
CA PRO A 274 10.56 12.02 -5.63
C PRO A 274 12.05 11.92 -5.31
N VAL A 275 12.38 11.35 -4.15
CA VAL A 275 13.75 10.93 -3.88
C VAL A 275 14.01 9.62 -4.61
N VAL A 276 14.78 9.67 -5.70
CA VAL A 276 15.23 8.49 -6.43
C VAL A 276 16.32 7.80 -5.60
N ARG A 277 16.11 6.52 -5.27
CA ARG A 277 17.14 5.66 -4.68
C ARG A 277 17.63 4.67 -5.73
N SER A 278 18.94 4.53 -5.86
CA SER A 278 19.53 3.34 -6.47
C SER A 278 19.51 2.21 -5.45
N GLN A 279 18.92 1.07 -5.78
CA GLN A 279 19.10 -0.13 -4.97
C GLN A 279 20.53 -0.63 -5.16
N LYS A 280 21.22 -0.92 -4.07
CA LYS A 280 22.62 -1.38 -4.13
C LYS A 280 22.74 -2.75 -4.83
N ASP A 281 21.64 -3.50 -4.91
CA ASP A 281 21.62 -4.86 -5.45
C ASP A 281 21.09 -4.97 -6.88
N HIS A 282 20.47 -3.92 -7.44
CA HIS A 282 19.95 -3.93 -8.83
C HIS A 282 20.17 -2.54 -9.44
N PRO A 283 21.28 -2.31 -10.16
CA PRO A 283 21.54 -1.08 -10.88
C PRO A 283 20.86 -1.15 -12.25
N ASP A 284 19.57 -0.82 -12.30
CA ASP A 284 18.86 -0.47 -13.54
C ASP A 284 18.48 1.02 -13.51
#